data_AF-A0A7W0Z9Y4-F1
#
_entry.id   AF-A0A7W0Z9Y4-F1
#
_cell.length_a   1.000
_cell.length_b   1.000
_cell.length_c   1.000
_cell.angle_alpha   90.00
_cell.angle_beta   90.00
_cell.angle_gamma   90.00
#
_symmetry.space_group_name_H-M   'P 1'
#
loop_
_entity.id
_entity.type
_entity.pdbx_description
1 polymer ?
#
loop_
_entity_poly.entity_id
_entity_poly.type
_entity_poly.pdbx_seq_one_letter_code
_entity_poly.pdbx_strand_id
1 'polypeptide(L)' 'MRTTLDLDDELMSALLARHPGATKTRAVEHAIEDHLRRDAVRKLEELVGKIEIEDVSEELRRMDRTGRR' A
#
# COMPACT_ATOMS: atom_id res chain seq x y z
N MET A 1 -18.82 -11.43 1.75
CA MET A 1 -20.11 -10.81 1.38
C MET A 1 -20.32 -11.04 -0.11
N ARG A 2 -21.55 -11.32 -0.57
CA ARG A 2 -21.84 -11.47 -2.01
C ARG A 2 -22.61 -10.25 -2.49
N THR A 3 -22.09 -9.60 -3.52
CA THR A 3 -22.64 -8.35 -4.07
C THR A 3 -22.60 -8.43 -5.59
N THR A 4 -23.61 -7.87 -6.25
CA THR A 4 -23.63 -7.67 -7.70
C THR A 4 -23.21 -6.24 -8.00
N LEU A 5 -22.23 -6.08 -8.90
CA LEU A 5 -21.72 -4.79 -9.34
C LEU A 5 -21.78 -4.75 -10.86
N ASP A 6 -22.10 -3.58 -11.41
CA ASP A 6 -21.96 -3.30 -12.83
C ASP A 6 -20.57 -2.70 -13.07
N LEU A 7 -19.80 -3.30 -13.99
CA LEU A 7 -18.40 -2.98 -14.24
C LEU A 7 -18.17 -3.03 -15.75
N ASP A 8 -17.34 -2.10 -16.23
CA ASP A 8 -16.91 -2.09 -17.62
C ASP A 8 -16.18 -3.39 -18.01
N ASP A 9 -16.58 -3.98 -19.14
CA ASP A 9 -16.06 -5.27 -19.61
C ASP A 9 -14.59 -5.20 -20.02
N GLU A 10 -14.15 -4.07 -20.58
CA GLU A 10 -12.76 -3.86 -20.97
C GLU A 10 -11.88 -3.76 -19.73
N LEU A 11 -12.36 -3.07 -18.68
CA LEU A 11 -11.68 -2.98 -17.39
C LEU A 11 -11.53 -4.35 -16.73
N MET A 12 -12.60 -5.15 -16.68
CA MET A 12 -12.56 -6.50 -16.13
C MET A 12 -11.61 -7.40 -16.94
N SER A 13 -11.65 -7.30 -18.26
CA SER A 13 -10.75 -8.02 -19.17
C SER A 13 -9.29 -7.66 -18.91
N ALA A 14 -9.00 -6.38 -18.77
CA ALA A 14 -7.66 -5.87 -18.49
C ALA A 14 -7.14 -6.26 -17.10
N LEU A 15 -8.04 -6.43 -16.12
CA LEU A 15 -7.69 -6.94 -14.79
C LEU A 15 -7.34 -8.43 -14.85
N LEU A 16 -8.17 -9.25 -15.51
CA LEU A 16 -7.92 -10.68 -15.67
C LEU A 16 -6.65 -10.97 -16.46
N ALA A 17 -6.35 -10.17 -17.49
CA ALA A 17 -5.10 -10.29 -18.25
C ALA A 17 -3.84 -10.09 -17.38
N ARG A 18 -3.93 -9.27 -16.32
CA ARG A 18 -2.85 -9.06 -15.33
C ARG A 18 -2.79 -10.17 -14.27
N HIS A 19 -3.83 -10.99 -14.15
CA HIS A 19 -3.93 -12.08 -13.19
C HIS A 19 -4.32 -13.39 -13.88
N PRO A 20 -3.44 -13.95 -14.74
CA PRO A 20 -3.74 -15.17 -15.48
C PRO A 20 -4.02 -16.34 -14.52
N GLY A 21 -5.11 -17.09 -14.78
CA GLY A 21 -5.54 -18.22 -13.96
C GLY A 21 -6.32 -17.85 -12.69
N ALA A 22 -6.48 -16.56 -12.37
CA ALA A 22 -7.34 -16.14 -11.28
C ALA A 22 -8.82 -16.18 -11.67
N THR A 23 -9.69 -16.47 -10.70
CA THR A 23 -11.13 -16.28 -10.86
C THR A 23 -11.45 -14.78 -10.86
N LYS A 24 -12.61 -14.40 -11.45
CA LYS A 24 -13.09 -13.00 -11.44
C LYS A 24 -13.10 -12.42 -10.03
N THR A 25 -13.65 -13.16 -9.06
CA THR A 25 -13.70 -12.73 -7.66
C THR A 25 -12.31 -12.47 -7.10
N ARG A 26 -11.37 -13.39 -7.30
CA ARG A 26 -10.01 -13.26 -6.75
C ARG A 26 -9.23 -12.12 -7.39
N ALA A 27 -9.42 -11.90 -8.68
CA ALA A 27 -8.82 -10.77 -9.38
C ALA A 27 -9.34 -9.43 -8.85
N VAL A 28 -10.65 -9.33 -8.59
CA VAL A 28 -11.26 -8.14 -7.98
C VAL A 28 -10.77 -7.93 -6.54
N GLU A 29 -10.68 -8.99 -5.73
CA GLU A 29 -10.13 -8.91 -4.37
C GLU A 29 -8.69 -8.38 -4.38
N HIS A 30 -7.82 -8.92 -5.24
CA HIS A 30 -6.46 -8.41 -5.38
C HIS A 30 -6.42 -6.93 -5.82
N ALA A 31 -7.30 -6.51 -6.74
CA ALA A 31 -7.37 -5.11 -7.16
C ALA A 31 -7.76 -4.18 -6.02
N ILE A 32 -8.71 -4.59 -5.18
CA ILE A 32 -9.16 -3.83 -4.01
C ILE A 32 -8.03 -3.74 -2.98
N GLU A 33 -7.37 -4.85 -2.66
CA GLU A 33 -6.23 -4.87 -1.74
C GLU A 33 -5.10 -3.95 -2.20
N ASP A 34 -4.78 -3.99 -3.49
CA ASP A 34 -3.72 -3.15 -4.04
C ASP A 34 -4.12 -1.66 -4.03
N HIS A 35 -5.39 -1.34 -4.32
CA HIS A 35 -5.89 0.02 -4.19
C HIS A 35 -5.75 0.55 -2.75
N LEU A 36 -6.18 -0.24 -1.75
CA LEU A 36 -6.09 0.14 -0.34
C LEU A 36 -4.63 0.32 0.11
N ARG A 37 -3.73 -0.56 -0.35
CA ARG A 37 -2.29 -0.46 -0.06
C ARG A 37 -1.70 0.85 -0.60
N ARG A 38 -1.99 1.17 -1.87
CA ARG A 38 -1.53 2.41 -2.50
C ARG A 38 -2.12 3.65 -1.84
N ASP A 39 -3.39 3.59 -1.43
CA ASP A 39 -4.04 4.68 -0.71
C ASP A 39 -3.37 4.97 0.64
N ALA A 40 -3.00 3.92 1.39
CA ALA A 40 -2.28 4.08 2.64
C ALA A 40 -0.92 4.77 2.46
N VAL A 41 -0.19 4.44 1.40
CA VAL A 41 1.08 5.11 1.06
C VAL A 41 0.85 6.57 0.72
N ARG A 42 -0.13 6.89 -0.14
CA ARG A 42 -0.45 8.29 -0.48
C ARG A 42 -0.80 9.12 0.75
N LYS A 43 -1.62 8.56 1.65
CA LYS A 43 -1.98 9.22 2.91
C LYS A 43 -0.77 9.49 3.80
N LEU A 44 0.19 8.57 3.83
CA LEU A 44 1.44 8.79 4.56
C LEU A 44 2.26 9.92 3.93
N GLU A 45 2.37 9.95 2.60
CA GLU A 45 3.06 11.02 1.87
C GLU A 45 2.41 12.39 2.09
N GLU A 46 1.08 12.45 2.17
CA GLU A 46 0.34 13.69 2.47
C GLU A 46 0.59 14.25 3.88
N LEU A 47 1.14 13.44 4.80
CA LEU A 47 1.51 13.86 6.15
C LEU A 47 2.95 14.40 6.23
N VAL A 48 3.75 14.24 5.17
CA VAL A 48 5.12 14.78 5.12
C VAL A 48 5.09 16.30 5.32
N GLY A 49 5.87 16.78 6.28
CA GLY A 49 5.94 18.19 6.64
C GLY A 49 4.78 18.71 7.49
N LYS A 50 3.76 17.88 7.79
CA LYS A 50 2.68 18.23 8.73
C LYS A 50 2.93 17.72 10.14
N ILE A 51 3.79 16.73 10.29
CA ILE A 51 4.19 16.18 11.58
C ILE A 51 5.59 16.71 11.88
N GLU A 52 5.72 17.47 12.97
CA GLU A 52 7.02 17.81 13.53
C GLU A 52 7.59 16.55 14.17
N ILE A 53 8.69 16.05 13.61
CA ILE A 53 9.44 14.93 14.16
C ILE A 53 10.78 15.51 14.63
N GLU A 54 11.05 15.38 15.92
CA GLU A 54 12.34 15.74 16.49
C GLU A 54 13.43 14.81 15.92
N ASP A 55 14.44 15.38 15.26
CA ASP A 55 15.55 14.62 14.71
C ASP A 55 16.57 14.28 15.81
N VAL A 56 16.35 13.16 16.49
CA VAL A 56 17.28 12.58 17.47
C VAL A 56 18.25 11.57 16.85
N SER A 57 18.36 11.51 15.51
CA SER A 57 19.14 10.50 14.81
C SER A 57 20.62 10.54 15.17
N GLU A 58 21.18 11.72 15.43
CA GLU A 58 22.58 11.86 15.80
C GLU A 58 22.87 11.24 17.17
N GLU A 59 21.97 11.46 18.13
CA GLU A 59 22.08 10.92 19.49
C GLU A 59 21.98 9.40 19.50
N LEU A 60 21.02 8.84 18.76
CA LEU A 60 20.88 7.39 18.58
C LEU A 60 22.14 6.76 17.95
N ARG A 61 22.68 7.37 16.89
CA ARG A 61 23.94 6.90 16.27
C ARG A 61 25.14 7.02 17.20
N ARG A 62 25.11 7.94 18.17
CA ARG A 62 26.16 8.08 19.18
C ARG A 62 26.07 6.93 20.17
N MET A 63 24.87 6.65 20.70
CA MET A 63 24.60 5.55 21.64
C MET A 63 24.98 4.17 21.07
N ASP A 64 24.65 3.87 19.81
CA ASP A 64 25.04 2.61 19.16
C ASP A 64 26.56 2.42 19.07
N ARG A 65 27.31 3.51 18.87
CA ARG A 65 28.78 3.47 18.80
C ARG A 65 29.42 3.28 20.17
N THR A 66 28.82 3.80 21.24
CA THR A 66 29.31 3.64 22.61
C THR A 66 28.89 2.31 23.26
N GLY A 67 27.75 1.72 22.86
CA GLY A 67 27.22 0.48 23.44
C GLY A 67 27.87 -0.82 22.94
N ARG A 68 28.79 -0.76 21.96
CA ARG A 68 29.46 -1.93 21.36
C ARG A 68 30.85 -2.22 21.95
N ARG A 69 31.04 -2.01 23.26
CA ARG A 69 32.25 -2.37 24.00
C ARG A 69 31.96 -3.37 25.10
#